data_AF-A0A0Q5ZV33-F1
#
_entry.id   AF-A0A0Q5ZV33-F1
#
_cell.length_a   1.000
_cell.length_b   1.000
_cell.length_c   1.000
_cell.angle_alpha   90.00
_cell.angle_beta   90.00
_cell.angle_gamma   90.00
#
_symmetry.space_group_name_H-M   'P 1'
#
loop_
_entity.id
_entity.type
_entity.pdbx_description
1 polymer ?
#
loop_
_entity_poly.entity_id
_entity_poly.type
_entity_poly.pdbx_seq_one_letter_code
_entity_poly.pdbx_strand_id
1 'polypeptide(L)'
;MKELLVYKKHAIGILAAIKKPAVAVPAVGMITLSDCQWGISLLFVLMLFDFITGVLASWNLWKNSKIESSFWQKGFTSVRIRESVVKSITYFLLIMCAYGIETIFKIKTFKAESYTEHQITLTLGAIAIACAIEFYSIFFENLPKAGFSIELKVKAIFVKVKSAISSVRSLKNGGNDTE
;
A
#
# COMPACT_ATOMS: atom_id res chain seq x y z
N MET A 1 -16.00 28.47 12.99
CA MET A 1 -15.49 28.28 14.38
C MET A 1 -15.40 26.82 14.82
N LYS A 2 -16.32 25.91 14.44
CA LYS A 2 -16.25 24.49 14.82
C LYS A 2 -15.01 23.75 14.25
N GLU A 3 -14.67 23.98 12.99
CA GLU A 3 -13.49 23.39 12.32
C GLU A 3 -12.15 23.72 13.02
N LEU A 4 -12.01 24.95 13.50
CA LEU A 4 -10.82 25.43 14.22
C LEU A 4 -10.62 24.72 15.57
N LEU A 5 -11.71 24.33 16.22
CA LEU A 5 -11.68 23.54 17.46
C LEU A 5 -11.28 22.09 17.20
N VAL A 6 -11.67 21.52 16.05
CA VAL A 6 -11.28 20.17 15.63
C VAL A 6 -9.78 20.11 15.33
N TYR A 7 -9.27 21.06 14.55
CA TYR A 7 -7.83 21.18 14.28
C TYR A 7 -6.98 21.39 15.54
N LYS A 8 -7.47 22.24 16.46
CA LYS A 8 -6.79 22.46 17.75
C LYS A 8 -6.73 21.18 18.59
N LYS A 9 -7.80 20.37 18.60
CA LYS A 9 -7.81 19.06 19.27
C LYS A 9 -6.80 18.09 18.67
N HIS A 10 -6.69 18.03 17.34
CA HIS A 10 -5.71 17.17 16.66
C HIS A 10 -4.27 17.62 16.91
N ALA A 11 -4.00 18.93 16.87
CA ALA A 11 -2.69 19.49 17.18
C ALA A 11 -2.25 19.18 18.63
N ILE A 12 -3.16 19.31 19.60
CA ILE A 12 -2.91 18.98 21.00
C ILE A 12 -2.68 17.46 21.18
N GLY A 13 -3.42 16.62 20.44
CA GLY A 13 -3.25 15.17 20.45
C GLY A 13 -1.87 14.73 19.94
N ILE A 14 -1.39 15.34 18.85
CA ILE A 14 -0.04 15.10 18.31
C ILE A 14 1.04 15.55 19.30
N LEU A 15 0.90 16.74 19.89
CA LEU A 15 1.82 17.25 20.92
C LEU A 15 1.86 16.36 22.17
N ALA A 16 0.73 15.82 22.59
CA ALA A 16 0.65 14.89 23.72
C ALA A 16 1.28 13.53 23.40
N ALA A 17 1.09 13.02 22.17
CA ALA A 17 1.68 11.77 21.70
C ALA A 17 3.21 11.82 21.63
N ILE A 18 3.79 12.98 21.27
CA ILE A 18 5.24 13.21 21.27
C ILE A 18 5.81 13.18 22.70
N LYS A 19 5.07 13.68 23.69
CA LYS A 19 5.52 13.76 25.10
C LYS A 19 5.38 12.44 25.87
N LYS A 20 4.39 11.59 25.53
CA LYS A 20 4.16 10.29 26.18
C LYS A 20 3.71 9.25 25.15
N PRO A 21 4.62 8.46 24.57
CA PRO A 21 4.27 7.48 23.52
C PRO A 21 3.30 6.41 24.01
N ALA A 22 3.26 6.11 25.31
CA ALA A 22 2.30 5.18 25.93
C ALA A 22 0.83 5.66 25.89
N VAL A 23 0.58 6.96 25.76
CA VAL A 23 -0.77 7.57 25.66
C VAL A 23 -1.19 7.79 24.20
N ALA A 24 -0.25 7.68 23.25
CA ALA A 24 -0.53 7.85 21.84
C ALA A 24 -1.35 6.68 21.26
N VAL A 25 -1.13 5.46 21.75
CA VAL A 25 -1.74 4.24 21.20
C VAL A 25 -3.28 4.25 21.30
N PRO A 26 -3.91 4.61 22.45
CA PRO A 26 -5.37 4.74 22.52
C PRO A 26 -5.90 6.00 21.81
N ALA A 27 -5.11 7.07 21.75
CA ALA A 27 -5.52 8.34 21.15
C ALA A 27 -5.61 8.28 19.62
N VAL A 28 -4.72 7.52 18.97
CA VAL A 28 -4.79 7.26 17.52
C VAL A 28 -6.03 6.42 17.17
N GLY A 29 -6.41 5.47 18.03
CA GLY A 29 -7.63 4.68 17.87
C GLY A 29 -8.94 5.46 17.99
N MET A 30 -8.91 6.69 18.54
CA MET A 30 -10.08 7.57 18.68
C MET A 30 -10.19 8.62 17.56
N ILE A 31 -9.25 8.67 16.62
CA ILE A 31 -9.37 9.56 15.46
C ILE A 31 -10.23 8.86 14.42
N THR A 32 -11.53 9.20 14.38
CA THR A 32 -12.40 8.85 13.27
C THR A 32 -11.96 9.67 12.05
N LEU A 33 -10.97 9.16 11.33
CA LEU A 33 -10.52 9.74 10.07
C LEU A 33 -11.57 9.48 8.99
N SER A 34 -11.76 10.44 8.10
CA SER A 34 -12.58 10.29 6.90
C SER A 34 -12.01 9.21 5.98
N ASP A 35 -12.86 8.56 5.18
CA ASP A 35 -12.47 7.55 4.19
C ASP A 35 -11.33 8.03 3.26
N CYS A 36 -11.37 9.29 2.83
CA CYS A 36 -10.30 9.90 2.04
C CYS A 36 -8.99 10.04 2.83
N GLN A 37 -9.05 10.34 4.13
CA GLN A 37 -7.86 10.44 4.98
C GLN A 37 -7.21 9.08 5.22
N TRP A 38 -8.03 8.03 5.42
CA TRP A 38 -7.55 6.65 5.47
C TRP A 38 -6.93 6.23 4.14
N GLY A 39 -7.57 6.56 3.02
CA GLY A 39 -7.02 6.30 1.69
C GLY A 39 -5.68 7.00 1.46
N ILE A 40 -5.55 8.28 1.82
CA ILE A 40 -4.29 9.03 1.72
C ILE A 40 -3.21 8.43 2.64
N SER A 41 -3.59 8.02 3.85
CA SER A 41 -2.66 7.37 4.78
C SER A 41 -2.16 6.04 4.23
N LEU A 42 -3.05 5.22 3.64
CA LEU A 42 -2.70 3.99 2.96
C LEU A 42 -1.76 4.27 1.77
N LEU A 43 -2.06 5.26 0.94
CA LEU A 43 -1.21 5.67 -0.19
C LEU A 43 0.20 6.04 0.29
N PHE A 44 0.30 6.83 1.36
CA PHE A 44 1.60 7.23 1.92
C PHE A 44 2.40 6.01 2.41
N VAL A 45 1.74 5.07 3.09
CA VAL A 45 2.37 3.82 3.53
C VAL A 45 2.84 3.00 2.33
N LEU A 46 2.02 2.85 1.29
CA LEU A 46 2.39 2.13 0.07
C LEU A 46 3.57 2.79 -0.63
N MET A 47 3.58 4.11 -0.79
CA MET A 47 4.71 4.84 -1.38
C MET A 47 6.02 4.65 -0.60
N LEU A 48 5.94 4.62 0.73
CA LEU A 48 7.11 4.35 1.58
C LEU A 48 7.62 2.92 1.38
N PHE A 49 6.71 1.94 1.30
CA PHE A 49 7.08 0.56 0.97
C PHE A 49 7.63 0.41 -0.45
N ASP A 50 7.07 1.11 -1.44
CA ASP A 50 7.59 1.11 -2.81
C ASP A 50 9.01 1.67 -2.85
N PHE A 51 9.27 2.76 -2.14
CA PHE A 51 10.61 3.32 -2.03
C PHE A 51 11.59 2.33 -1.38
N ILE A 52 11.21 1.71 -0.24
CA ILE A 52 12.04 0.72 0.45
C ILE A 52 12.32 -0.49 -0.45
N THR A 53 11.29 -1.07 -1.07
CA THR A 53 11.43 -2.24 -1.94
C THR A 53 12.23 -1.90 -3.20
N GLY A 54 12.09 -0.69 -3.74
CA GLY A 54 12.95 -0.14 -4.77
C GLY A 54 14.41 -0.09 -4.31
N VAL A 55 14.73 0.52 -3.16
CA VAL A 55 16.09 0.55 -2.60
C VAL A 55 16.67 -0.86 -2.47
N LEU A 56 15.89 -1.81 -1.92
CA LEU A 56 16.29 -3.22 -1.81
C LEU A 56 16.56 -3.87 -3.17
N ALA A 57 15.75 -3.57 -4.18
CA ALA A 57 15.97 -4.02 -5.55
C ALA A 57 17.31 -3.50 -6.12
N SER A 58 17.65 -2.23 -5.91
CA SER A 58 19.00 -1.73 -6.30
C SER A 58 20.10 -2.40 -5.51
N TRP A 59 19.91 -2.60 -4.21
CA TRP A 59 20.92 -3.23 -3.38
C TRP A 59 21.25 -4.62 -3.87
N ASN A 60 20.22 -5.41 -4.19
CA ASN A 60 20.38 -6.76 -4.72
C ASN A 60 21.08 -6.74 -6.11
N LEU A 61 20.66 -5.86 -7.01
CA LEU A 61 21.29 -5.70 -8.32
C LEU A 61 22.77 -5.30 -8.20
N TRP A 62 23.08 -4.32 -7.34
CA TRP A 62 24.45 -3.88 -7.07
C TRP A 62 25.29 -5.02 -6.49
N LYS A 63 24.78 -5.74 -5.48
CA LYS A 63 25.46 -6.89 -4.88
C LYS A 63 25.79 -7.98 -5.91
N ASN A 64 24.89 -8.24 -6.85
CA ASN A 64 25.09 -9.24 -7.89
C ASN A 64 26.03 -8.76 -9.02
N SER A 65 26.19 -7.45 -9.19
CA SER A 65 27.01 -6.85 -10.25
C SER A 65 28.53 -6.83 -9.97
N LYS A 66 28.98 -7.29 -8.79
CA LYS A 66 30.42 -7.36 -8.37
C LYS A 66 31.20 -6.04 -8.49
N ILE A 67 30.51 -4.89 -8.45
CA ILE A 67 31.16 -3.58 -8.55
C ILE A 67 31.80 -3.21 -7.19
N GLU A 68 33.11 -2.93 -7.17
CA GLU A 68 33.87 -2.60 -5.95
C GLU A 68 33.59 -1.21 -5.33
N SER A 69 32.73 -0.39 -5.94
CA SER A 69 32.39 0.94 -5.41
C SER A 69 31.23 0.90 -4.41
N SER A 70 31.20 1.83 -3.46
CA SER A 70 30.13 1.93 -2.47
C SER A 70 28.72 2.03 -3.09
N PHE A 71 27.74 1.40 -2.43
CA PHE A 71 26.34 1.36 -2.87
C PHE A 71 25.77 2.76 -3.15
N TRP A 72 26.08 3.74 -2.32
CA TRP A 72 25.57 5.11 -2.44
C TRP A 72 26.16 5.90 -3.62
N GLN A 73 27.30 5.47 -4.18
CA GLN A 73 27.93 6.14 -5.32
C GLN A 73 27.51 5.56 -6.68
N LYS A 74 27.36 4.22 -6.79
CA LYS A 74 26.99 3.57 -8.07
C LYS A 74 25.74 2.68 -8.02
N GLY A 75 25.37 2.17 -6.84
CA GLY A 75 24.20 1.29 -6.68
C GLY A 75 22.88 2.05 -6.50
N PHE A 76 22.91 3.26 -5.93
CA PHE A 76 21.75 4.11 -5.70
C PHE A 76 21.80 5.36 -6.58
N THR A 77 20.97 5.39 -7.62
CA THR A 77 20.96 6.46 -8.62
C THR A 77 19.94 7.54 -8.29
N SER A 78 20.30 8.81 -8.51
CA SER A 78 19.40 9.97 -8.39
C SER A 78 18.11 9.85 -9.21
N VAL A 79 18.15 9.08 -10.30
CA VAL A 79 16.98 8.73 -11.13
C VAL A 79 15.87 8.12 -10.30
N ARG A 80 16.17 7.26 -9.32
CA ARG A 80 15.14 6.61 -8.52
C ARG A 80 14.46 7.55 -7.53
N ILE A 81 15.22 8.46 -6.92
CA ILE A 81 14.65 9.52 -6.09
C ILE A 81 13.74 10.40 -6.96
N ARG A 82 14.20 10.76 -8.17
CA ARG A 82 13.41 11.56 -9.11
C ARG A 82 12.10 10.85 -9.48
N GLU A 83 12.14 9.56 -9.78
CA GLU A 83 10.93 8.78 -10.09
C GLU A 83 9.95 8.74 -8.92
N SER A 84 10.43 8.52 -7.69
CA SER A 84 9.58 8.54 -6.49
C SER A 84 8.93 9.91 -6.26
N VAL A 85 9.68 10.99 -6.45
CA VAL A 85 9.16 12.37 -6.33
C VAL A 85 8.13 12.66 -7.42
N VAL A 86 8.41 12.28 -8.67
CA VAL A 86 7.47 12.48 -9.78
C VAL A 86 6.16 11.74 -9.52
N LYS A 87 6.20 10.47 -9.10
CA LYS A 87 5.01 9.72 -8.69
C LYS A 87 4.21 10.45 -7.61
N SER A 88 4.90 10.93 -6.56
CA SER A 88 4.25 11.69 -5.47
C SER A 88 3.51 12.92 -5.98
N ILE A 89 4.14 13.70 -6.86
CA ILE A 89 3.54 14.91 -7.43
C ILE A 89 2.36 14.52 -8.33
N THR A 90 2.51 13.49 -9.16
CA THR A 90 1.44 13.03 -10.05
C THR A 90 0.22 12.55 -9.27
N TYR A 91 0.39 11.75 -8.21
CA TYR A 91 -0.73 11.30 -7.39
C TYR A 91 -1.39 12.46 -6.64
N PHE A 92 -0.60 13.38 -6.10
CA PHE A 92 -1.13 14.56 -5.45
C PHE A 92 -1.99 15.41 -6.42
N LEU A 93 -1.48 15.67 -7.62
CA LEU A 93 -2.22 16.41 -8.65
C LEU A 93 -3.48 15.67 -9.09
N LEU A 94 -3.41 14.36 -9.29
CA LEU A 94 -4.58 13.53 -9.64
C LEU A 94 -5.68 13.65 -8.59
N ILE A 95 -5.33 13.52 -7.31
CA ILE A 95 -6.28 13.62 -6.19
C ILE A 95 -6.87 15.03 -6.10
N MET A 96 -6.03 16.07 -6.25
CA MET A 96 -6.49 17.47 -6.25
C MET A 96 -7.43 17.78 -7.41
N CYS A 97 -7.13 17.30 -8.62
CA CYS A 97 -8.00 17.44 -9.78
C CYS A 97 -9.32 16.69 -9.59
N ALA A 98 -9.28 15.46 -9.08
CA ALA A 98 -10.50 14.69 -8.79
C ALA A 98 -11.39 15.40 -7.78
N TYR A 99 -10.81 15.93 -6.69
CA TYR A 99 -11.52 16.74 -5.71
C TYR A 99 -12.08 18.04 -6.29
N GLY A 100 -11.30 18.73 -7.13
CA GLY A 100 -11.72 19.94 -7.82
C GLY A 100 -12.92 19.69 -8.75
N ILE A 101 -12.88 18.62 -9.55
CA ILE A 101 -13.99 18.21 -10.42
C ILE A 101 -15.22 17.86 -9.58
N GLU A 102 -15.06 17.05 -8.53
CA GLU A 102 -16.15 16.67 -7.62
C GLU A 102 -16.84 17.91 -7.01
N THR A 103 -16.04 18.91 -6.63
CA THR A 103 -16.52 20.16 -6.04
C THR A 103 -17.18 21.09 -7.06
N ILE A 104 -16.58 21.30 -8.23
CA ILE A 104 -17.09 22.20 -9.29
C ILE A 104 -18.40 21.68 -9.85
N PHE A 105 -18.46 20.39 -10.17
CA PHE A 105 -19.64 19.76 -10.76
C PHE A 105 -20.65 19.28 -9.71
N LYS A 106 -20.34 19.45 -8.41
CA LYS A 106 -21.18 18.99 -7.28
C LYS A 106 -21.62 17.53 -7.46
N ILE A 107 -20.67 16.68 -7.84
CA ILE A 107 -20.94 15.27 -8.11
C ILE A 107 -21.40 14.62 -6.81
N LYS A 108 -22.57 13.98 -6.83
CA LYS A 108 -23.08 13.27 -5.66
C LYS A 108 -22.28 12.00 -5.42
N THR A 109 -22.10 11.65 -4.16
CA THR A 109 -21.46 10.41 -3.76
C THR A 109 -22.32 9.21 -4.18
N PHE A 110 -21.67 8.16 -4.66
CA PHE A 110 -22.33 6.94 -5.05
C PHE A 110 -22.49 6.06 -3.81
N LYS A 111 -23.73 5.71 -3.46
CA LYS A 111 -24.00 4.70 -2.44
C LYS A 111 -24.09 3.33 -3.11
N ALA A 112 -23.15 2.46 -2.82
CA ALA A 112 -23.18 1.07 -3.24
C ALA A 112 -23.55 0.20 -2.02
N GLU A 113 -24.79 0.34 -1.55
CA GLU A 113 -25.29 -0.28 -0.29
C GLU A 113 -25.15 -1.81 -0.26
N SER A 114 -24.97 -2.46 -1.42
CA SER A 114 -24.80 -3.91 -1.53
C SER A 114 -23.34 -4.40 -1.43
N TYR A 115 -22.35 -3.50 -1.57
CA TYR A 115 -20.93 -3.88 -1.69
C TYR A 115 -20.01 -3.15 -0.71
N THR A 116 -20.37 -1.96 -0.25
CA THR A 116 -19.57 -1.19 0.71
C THR A 116 -20.46 -0.29 1.56
N GLU A 117 -20.13 -0.21 2.85
CA GLU A 117 -20.76 0.73 3.79
C GLU A 117 -20.25 2.16 3.58
N HIS A 118 -19.17 2.34 2.83
CA HIS A 118 -18.52 3.62 2.58
C HIS A 118 -19.09 4.34 1.34
N GLN A 119 -19.15 5.67 1.41
CA GLN A 119 -19.56 6.48 0.26
C GLN A 119 -18.44 6.51 -0.77
N ILE A 120 -18.72 6.00 -1.97
CA ILE A 120 -17.75 6.03 -3.07
C ILE A 120 -17.78 7.42 -3.69
N THR A 121 -16.65 8.13 -3.59
CA THR A 121 -16.44 9.44 -4.21
C THR A 121 -15.45 9.35 -5.35
N LEU A 122 -15.47 10.33 -6.25
CA LEU A 122 -14.51 10.40 -7.36
C LEU A 122 -13.09 10.54 -6.79
N THR A 123 -12.94 11.34 -5.74
CA THR A 123 -11.69 11.53 -5.01
C THR A 123 -11.18 10.22 -4.40
N LEU A 124 -12.06 9.43 -3.78
CA LEU A 124 -11.71 8.13 -3.21
C LEU A 124 -11.28 7.14 -4.30
N GLY A 125 -11.94 7.17 -5.46
CA GLY A 125 -11.54 6.38 -6.63
C GLY A 125 -10.14 6.76 -7.14
N ALA A 126 -9.83 8.07 -7.23
CA ALA A 126 -8.50 8.54 -7.62
C ALA A 126 -7.40 8.07 -6.64
N ILE A 127 -7.67 8.11 -5.34
CA ILE A 127 -6.78 7.58 -4.30
C ILE A 127 -6.60 6.06 -4.49
N ALA A 128 -7.69 5.32 -4.71
CA ALA A 128 -7.64 3.87 -4.90
C ALA A 128 -6.81 3.47 -6.12
N ILE A 129 -6.92 4.21 -7.23
CA ILE A 129 -6.09 4.01 -8.43
C ILE A 129 -4.61 4.25 -8.11
N ALA A 130 -4.27 5.34 -7.42
CA ALA A 130 -2.89 5.62 -7.01
C ALA A 130 -2.34 4.48 -6.11
N CYS A 131 -3.12 4.00 -5.14
CA CYS A 131 -2.77 2.87 -4.31
C CYS A 131 -2.55 1.58 -5.14
N ALA A 132 -3.40 1.31 -6.13
CA ALA A 132 -3.26 0.14 -6.99
C ALA A 132 -1.97 0.17 -7.83
N ILE A 133 -1.58 1.34 -8.33
CA ILE A 133 -0.32 1.52 -9.07
C ILE A 133 0.88 1.22 -8.16
N GLU A 134 0.88 1.76 -6.93
CA GLU A 134 1.96 1.51 -5.97
C GLU A 134 2.02 0.04 -5.54
N PHE A 135 0.86 -0.59 -5.32
CA PHE A 135 0.79 -2.03 -5.07
C PHE A 135 1.42 -2.82 -6.23
N TYR A 136 1.08 -2.48 -7.47
CA TYR A 136 1.66 -3.16 -8.62
C TYR A 136 3.20 -3.00 -8.66
N SER A 137 3.69 -1.77 -8.47
CA SER A 137 5.11 -1.43 -8.42
C SER A 137 5.85 -2.24 -7.34
N ILE A 138 5.29 -2.36 -6.13
CA ILE A 138 5.89 -3.16 -5.06
C ILE A 138 5.97 -4.64 -5.42
N PHE A 139 4.83 -5.24 -5.77
CA PHE A 139 4.69 -6.70 -5.85
C PHE A 139 5.23 -7.30 -7.14
N PHE A 140 5.07 -6.60 -8.27
CA PHE A 140 5.42 -7.13 -9.59
C PHE A 140 6.72 -6.56 -10.14
N GLU A 141 7.16 -5.41 -9.64
CA GLU A 141 8.39 -4.79 -10.13
C GLU A 141 9.54 -4.88 -9.11
N ASN A 142 9.36 -4.30 -7.93
CA ASN A 142 10.44 -4.10 -6.97
C ASN A 142 10.79 -5.37 -6.18
N LEU A 143 9.79 -6.09 -5.64
CA LEU A 143 10.04 -7.32 -4.87
C LEU A 143 10.73 -8.43 -5.70
N PRO A 144 10.33 -8.70 -6.95
CA PRO A 144 11.04 -9.65 -7.81
C PRO A 144 12.51 -9.24 -8.05
N LYS A 145 12.78 -7.96 -8.34
CA LYS A 145 14.13 -7.43 -8.52
C LYS A 145 14.97 -7.47 -7.23
N ALA A 146 14.33 -7.33 -6.07
CA ALA A 146 14.94 -7.48 -4.75
C ALA A 146 15.31 -8.93 -4.38
N GLY A 147 15.02 -9.91 -5.25
CA GLY A 147 15.28 -11.33 -5.01
C GLY A 147 14.17 -12.02 -4.22
N PHE A 148 13.07 -11.33 -3.93
CA PHE A 148 11.85 -11.91 -3.40
C PHE A 148 10.94 -12.32 -4.56
N SER A 149 11.19 -13.51 -5.13
CA SER A 149 10.31 -14.08 -6.15
C SER A 149 8.99 -14.54 -5.53
N ILE A 150 8.05 -13.60 -5.38
CA ILE A 150 6.69 -13.86 -4.88
C ILE A 150 6.01 -14.92 -5.74
N GLU A 151 6.21 -14.88 -7.06
CA GLU A 151 5.70 -15.90 -7.98
C GLU A 151 6.21 -17.31 -7.67
N LEU A 152 7.49 -17.47 -7.32
CA LEU A 152 8.06 -18.77 -6.95
C LEU A 152 7.54 -19.25 -5.59
N LYS A 153 7.39 -18.36 -4.62
CA LYS A 153 6.83 -18.70 -3.31
C LYS A 153 5.33 -19.01 -3.38
N VAL A 154 4.56 -18.25 -4.16
CA VAL A 154 3.13 -18.48 -4.39
C VAL A 154 2.92 -19.76 -5.21
N LYS A 155 3.69 -20.00 -6.28
CA LYS A 155 3.67 -21.30 -6.98
C LYS A 155 4.04 -22.45 -6.06
N ALA A 156 5.04 -22.29 -5.19
CA ALA A 156 5.41 -23.33 -4.23
C ALA A 156 4.29 -23.60 -3.20
N ILE A 157 3.60 -22.56 -2.71
CA ILE A 157 2.43 -22.71 -1.83
C ILE A 157 1.29 -23.39 -2.59
N PHE A 158 1.00 -22.97 -3.82
CA PHE A 158 -0.07 -23.54 -4.64
C PHE A 158 0.18 -25.00 -4.99
N VAL A 159 1.42 -25.37 -5.32
CA VAL A 159 1.84 -26.77 -5.53
C VAL A 159 1.69 -27.58 -4.24
N LYS A 160 2.08 -27.04 -3.09
CA LYS A 160 1.88 -27.70 -1.79
C LYS A 160 0.40 -27.90 -1.45
N VAL A 161 -0.44 -26.89 -1.70
CA VAL A 161 -1.90 -26.99 -1.49
C VAL A 161 -2.51 -28.00 -2.44
N LYS A 162 -2.14 -27.97 -3.73
CA LYS A 162 -2.62 -28.94 -4.73
C LYS A 162 -2.21 -30.37 -4.36
N SER A 163 -0.98 -30.55 -3.87
CA SER A 163 -0.46 -31.84 -3.39
C SER A 163 -1.14 -32.33 -2.11
N ALA A 164 -1.46 -31.42 -1.18
CA ALA A 164 -2.23 -31.74 0.02
C ALA A 164 -3.67 -32.16 -0.33
N ILE A 165 -4.33 -31.44 -1.24
CA ILE A 165 -5.68 -31.77 -1.72
C ILE A 165 -5.67 -33.11 -2.45
N SER A 166 -4.68 -33.40 -3.31
CA SER A 166 -4.60 -34.70 -3.99
C SER A 166 -4.37 -35.84 -3.00
N SER A 167 -3.57 -35.62 -1.95
CA SER A 167 -3.32 -36.61 -0.90
C SER A 167 -4.57 -36.89 -0.05
N VAL A 168 -5.34 -35.86 0.30
CA VAL A 168 -6.63 -36.03 0.99
C VAL A 168 -7.65 -36.74 0.07
N ARG A 169 -7.64 -36.45 -1.23
CA ARG A 169 -8.53 -37.09 -2.21
C ARG A 169 -8.19 -38.56 -2.45
N SER A 170 -6.91 -38.94 -2.50
CA SER A 170 -6.49 -40.34 -2.62
C SER A 170 -6.80 -41.13 -1.34
N LEU A 171 -6.65 -40.53 -0.16
CA LEU A 171 -7.06 -41.14 1.11
C LEU A 171 -8.58 -41.34 1.20
N LYS A 172 -9.37 -40.40 0.67
CA LYS A 172 -10.84 -40.52 0.63
C LYS A 172 -11.34 -41.56 -0.37
N ASN A 173 -10.66 -41.74 -1.51
CA ASN A 173 -11.05 -42.72 -2.53
C ASN A 173 -10.54 -44.14 -2.21
N GLY A 174 -9.41 -44.30 -1.53
CA GLY A 174 -8.91 -45.62 -1.11
C GLY A 174 -9.72 -46.30 0.00
N GLY A 175 -10.74 -45.63 0.54
CA GLY A 175 -11.68 -46.19 1.52
C GLY A 175 -13.00 -46.70 0.91
N ASN A 176 -13.23 -46.50 -0.39
CA ASN A 176 -14.48 -46.89 -1.07
C ASN A 176 -14.33 -48.15 -1.96
N ASP A 177 -13.15 -48.77 -2.00
CA ASP A 177 -12.88 -49.98 -2.81
C ASP A 177 -12.84 -51.27 -1.98
N THR A 178 -13.38 -51.24 -0.76
CA THR A 178 -13.62 -52.44 0.08
C THR A 178 -15.07 -52.44 0.58
N GLU A 179 -16.01 -52.71 -0.34
CA GLU A 179 -17.24 -53.45 -0.08
C GLU A 179 -17.51 -54.41 -1.24
#